data_AF-A0A194Q0B3-F1
#
_entry.id   AF-A0A194Q0B3-F1
#
_cell.length_a   1.000
_cell.length_b   1.000
_cell.length_c   1.000
_cell.angle_alpha   90.00
_cell.angle_beta   90.00
_cell.angle_gamma   90.00
#
_symmetry.space_group_name_H-M   'P 1'
#
loop_
_entity.id
_entity.type
_entity.pdbx_description
1 polymer ?
#
loop_
_entity_poly.entity_id
_entity_poly.type
_entity_poly.pdbx_seq_one_letter_code
_entity_poly.pdbx_strand_id
1 'polypeptide(L)'
;MCEQSETEYLDGEVVWVKLGSCFWPGEVVGPDKLPPDLLPSFKKPPIAVVKFFQEETFEYVKNTNSIYKYNCSRKNEFINKGLYMYRTKHGLMEKFPEDVIRAETAVGGDIKILTRDEFQEEKKESYAGLFGDPAKRTPQSAKRAKGRYPQSPALRTPIRKIKDKTNYKVHILLQGSKTPATLVHSLRPD
;
A
#
# COMPACT_ATOMS: atom_id res chain seq x y z
N MET A 1 -11.78 -11.66 -4.15
CA MET A 1 -10.62 -12.56 -4.30
C MET A 1 -10.27 -12.58 -5.78
N CYS A 2 -9.09 -12.13 -6.19
CA CYS A 2 -8.64 -12.37 -7.57
C CYS A 2 -8.24 -13.83 -7.66
N GLU A 3 -8.89 -14.60 -8.53
CA GLU A 3 -8.44 -15.96 -8.83
C GLU A 3 -7.05 -15.89 -9.45
N GLN A 4 -6.04 -16.27 -8.66
CA GLN A 4 -4.72 -16.61 -9.17
C GLN A 4 -4.75 -18.08 -9.57
N SER A 5 -5.35 -18.38 -10.71
CA SER A 5 -5.14 -19.66 -11.37
C SER A 5 -3.69 -19.73 -11.88
N GLU A 6 -3.16 -20.95 -12.05
CA GLU A 6 -1.92 -21.19 -12.79
C GLU A 6 -2.08 -20.58 -14.18
N THR A 7 -1.53 -19.37 -14.34
CA THR A 7 -1.77 -18.51 -15.49
C THR A 7 -0.52 -18.57 -16.35
N GLU A 8 -0.65 -19.16 -17.53
CA GLU A 8 0.38 -19.06 -18.55
C GLU A 8 0.42 -17.62 -19.08
N TYR A 9 1.63 -17.10 -19.25
CA TYR A 9 1.89 -15.77 -19.77
C TYR A 9 2.50 -15.91 -21.16
N LEU A 10 1.94 -15.23 -22.14
CA LEU A 10 2.40 -15.32 -23.52
C LEU A 10 3.50 -14.29 -23.82
N ASP A 11 4.35 -14.60 -24.79
CA ASP A 11 5.32 -13.63 -25.32
C ASP A 11 4.59 -12.36 -25.81
N GLY A 12 5.08 -11.20 -25.39
CA GLY A 12 4.46 -9.89 -25.66
C GLY A 12 3.29 -9.52 -24.75
N GLU A 13 2.88 -10.38 -23.81
CA GLU A 13 1.78 -10.06 -22.89
C GLU A 13 2.22 -9.02 -21.85
N VAL A 14 1.38 -8.02 -21.61
CA VAL A 14 1.64 -6.99 -20.58
C VAL A 14 1.15 -7.48 -19.22
N VAL A 15 1.98 -7.31 -18.21
CA VAL A 15 1.76 -7.81 -16.84
C VAL A 15 2.19 -6.79 -15.79
N TRP A 16 1.68 -6.94 -14.57
CA TRP A 16 2.14 -6.25 -13.37
C TRP A 16 3.11 -7.15 -12.60
N VAL A 17 4.32 -6.67 -12.31
CA VAL A 17 5.33 -7.40 -11.54
C VAL A 17 5.60 -6.69 -10.21
N LYS A 18 5.68 -7.45 -9.12
CA LYS A 18 5.96 -6.90 -7.79
C LYS A 18 7.44 -6.51 -7.66
N LEU A 19 7.70 -5.21 -7.55
CA LEU A 19 9.02 -4.65 -7.24
C LEU A 19 9.01 -4.04 -5.83
N GLY A 20 9.59 -4.77 -4.87
CA GLY A 20 9.60 -4.38 -3.47
C GLY A 20 8.18 -4.17 -2.90
N SER A 21 7.78 -2.91 -2.76
CA SER A 21 6.49 -2.51 -2.17
C SER A 21 5.42 -2.10 -3.17
N CYS A 22 5.76 -1.96 -4.46
CA CYS A 22 4.84 -1.56 -5.53
C CYS A 22 4.77 -2.63 -6.62
N PHE A 23 3.83 -2.46 -7.54
CA PHE A 23 3.72 -3.26 -8.75
C PHE A 23 4.08 -2.38 -9.93
N TRP A 24 4.85 -2.92 -10.87
CA TRP A 24 5.40 -2.22 -12.02
C TRP A 24 4.95 -2.92 -13.31
N PRO A 25 4.52 -2.19 -14.35
CA PRO A 25 4.07 -2.80 -15.58
C PRO A 25 5.26 -3.18 -16.46
N GLY A 26 5.20 -4.35 -17.10
CA GLY A 26 6.22 -4.81 -18.03
C GLY A 26 5.66 -5.79 -19.05
N GLU A 27 6.49 -6.15 -20.01
CA GLU A 27 6.16 -7.05 -21.12
C GLU A 27 6.82 -8.41 -20.90
N VAL A 28 6.06 -9.49 -21.07
CA VAL A 28 6.55 -10.86 -20.97
C VAL A 28 7.40 -11.18 -22.18
N VAL A 29 8.57 -11.76 -21.94
CA VAL A 29 9.53 -12.15 -22.97
C VAL A 29 9.53 -13.66 -23.09
N GLY A 30 9.20 -14.14 -24.28
CA GLY A 30 9.19 -15.55 -24.62
C GLY A 30 10.58 -16.19 -24.57
N PRO A 31 10.65 -17.53 -24.41
CA PRO A 31 11.90 -18.27 -24.30
C PRO A 31 12.82 -18.09 -25.51
N ASP A 32 12.26 -17.91 -26.71
CA ASP A 32 13.03 -17.77 -27.96
C ASP A 32 13.80 -16.46 -28.06
N LYS A 33 13.35 -15.41 -27.33
CA LYS A 33 14.02 -14.10 -27.27
C LYS A 33 15.05 -14.03 -26.14
N LEU A 34 15.10 -15.04 -25.28
CA LEU A 34 16.05 -15.12 -24.19
C LEU A 34 17.34 -15.81 -24.65
N PRO A 35 18.48 -15.51 -24.03
CA PRO A 35 19.70 -16.26 -24.26
C PRO A 35 19.47 -17.76 -24.00
N PRO A 36 19.91 -18.66 -24.91
CA PRO A 36 19.61 -20.09 -24.83
C PRO A 36 20.15 -20.77 -23.56
N ASP A 37 21.21 -20.22 -22.96
CA ASP A 37 21.81 -20.74 -21.73
C ASP A 37 21.14 -20.23 -20.44
N LEU A 38 20.21 -19.27 -20.56
CA LEU A 38 19.63 -18.60 -19.40
C LEU A 38 18.61 -19.48 -18.66
N LEU A 39 17.64 -20.04 -19.38
CA LEU A 39 16.60 -20.88 -18.76
C LEU A 39 17.15 -22.18 -18.16
N PRO A 40 18.07 -22.92 -18.82
CA PRO A 40 18.69 -24.12 -18.25
C PRO A 40 19.52 -23.86 -16.99
N SER A 41 19.99 -22.62 -16.77
CA SER A 41 20.75 -22.25 -15.57
C SER A 41 19.92 -22.27 -14.28
N PHE A 42 18.59 -22.19 -14.39
CA PHE A 42 17.70 -22.19 -13.24
C PHE A 42 17.32 -23.62 -12.80
N LYS A 43 17.53 -23.93 -11.52
CA LYS A 43 17.07 -25.20 -10.91
C LYS A 43 15.56 -25.44 -11.07
N LYS A 44 14.77 -24.36 -11.01
CA LYS A 44 13.33 -24.33 -11.31
C LYS A 44 13.10 -23.13 -12.22
N PRO A 45 12.49 -23.31 -13.40
CA PRO A 45 12.29 -22.20 -14.32
C PRO A 45 11.40 -21.12 -13.67
N PRO A 46 11.65 -19.84 -13.98
CA PRO A 46 10.73 -18.77 -13.59
C PRO A 46 9.37 -19.00 -14.28
N ILE A 47 8.31 -18.48 -13.66
CA ILE A 47 6.94 -18.52 -14.19
C ILE A 47 6.84 -17.61 -15.41
N ALA A 48 7.54 -16.47 -15.38
CA ALA A 48 7.63 -15.54 -16.50
C ALA A 48 8.96 -14.77 -16.41
N VAL A 49 9.46 -14.35 -17.57
CA VAL A 49 10.54 -13.37 -17.67
C VAL A 49 9.93 -12.09 -18.22
N VAL A 50 10.13 -10.98 -17.51
CA VAL A 50 9.47 -9.71 -17.84
C VAL A 50 10.53 -8.65 -18.11
N LYS A 51 10.37 -7.89 -19.19
CA LYS A 51 11.17 -6.71 -19.51
C LYS A 51 10.37 -5.45 -19.21
N PHE A 52 11.00 -4.47 -18.56
CA PHE A 52 10.37 -3.18 -18.32
C PHE A 52 10.48 -2.27 -19.54
N PHE A 53 9.54 -1.35 -19.71
CA PHE A 53 9.44 -0.58 -20.96
C PHE A 53 10.58 0.43 -21.13
N GLN A 54 10.95 1.11 -20.05
CA GLN A 54 12.06 2.07 -20.07
C GLN A 54 13.38 1.51 -19.57
N GLU A 55 13.40 0.31 -19.00
CA GLU A 55 14.62 -0.31 -18.51
C GLU A 55 14.99 -1.50 -19.38
N GLU A 56 16.25 -1.58 -19.79
CA GLU A 56 16.77 -2.73 -20.53
C GLU A 56 17.11 -3.91 -19.59
N THR A 57 16.36 -4.03 -18.50
CA THR A 57 16.54 -5.03 -17.45
C THR A 57 15.43 -6.08 -17.56
N PHE A 58 15.79 -7.32 -17.25
CA PHE A 58 14.87 -8.44 -17.18
C PHE A 58 14.64 -8.83 -15.73
N GLU A 59 13.38 -9.06 -15.37
CA GLU A 59 12.95 -9.55 -14.07
C GLU A 59 12.46 -10.99 -14.20
N TYR A 60 13.01 -11.88 -13.36
CA TYR A 60 12.71 -13.31 -13.37
C TYR A 60 11.69 -13.63 -12.29
N VAL A 61 10.41 -13.71 -12.66
CA VAL A 61 9.35 -13.91 -11.66
C VAL A 61 9.21 -15.39 -11.34
N LYS A 62 9.45 -15.75 -10.07
CA LYS A 62 9.37 -17.14 -9.58
C LYS A 62 8.12 -17.43 -8.75
N ASN A 63 7.36 -16.39 -8.37
CA ASN A 63 6.20 -16.50 -7.48
C ASN A 63 4.95 -15.98 -8.18
N THR A 64 3.88 -16.78 -8.19
CA THR A 64 2.57 -16.43 -8.76
C THR A 64 1.97 -15.18 -8.10
N ASN A 65 2.28 -14.93 -6.83
CA ASN A 65 1.81 -13.75 -6.10
C ASN A 65 2.51 -12.44 -6.50
N SER A 66 3.62 -12.55 -7.24
CA SER A 66 4.44 -11.43 -7.66
C SER A 66 4.16 -11.01 -9.10
N ILE A 67 3.20 -11.63 -9.78
CA ILE A 67 2.82 -11.30 -11.16
C ILE A 67 1.31 -11.37 -11.33
N TYR A 68 0.75 -10.44 -12.09
CA TYR A 68 -0.67 -10.40 -12.45
C TYR A 68 -0.82 -9.95 -13.89
N LYS A 69 -1.86 -10.42 -14.59
CA LYS A 69 -2.22 -9.85 -15.90
C LYS A 69 -2.49 -8.35 -15.78
N TYR A 70 -2.15 -7.59 -16.82
CA TYR A 70 -2.31 -6.13 -16.80
C TYR A 70 -3.75 -5.70 -16.54
N ASN A 71 -4.70 -6.30 -17.27
CA ASN A 71 -6.13 -6.03 -17.14
C ASN A 71 -6.78 -6.91 -16.05
N CYS A 72 -6.30 -6.80 -14.81
CA CYS A 72 -6.91 -7.47 -13.65
C CYS A 72 -7.76 -6.48 -12.82
N SER A 73 -8.60 -7.01 -11.94
CA SER A 73 -9.46 -6.17 -11.07
C SER A 73 -8.68 -5.29 -10.08
N ARG A 74 -7.38 -5.56 -9.88
CA ARG A 74 -6.49 -4.78 -9.01
C ARG A 74 -5.65 -3.75 -9.76
N LYS A 75 -5.84 -3.61 -11.07
CA LYS A 75 -5.12 -2.64 -11.92
C LYS A 75 -5.10 -1.24 -11.29
N ASN A 76 -6.26 -0.74 -10.88
CA ASN A 76 -6.38 0.58 -10.28
C ASN A 76 -5.64 0.67 -8.94
N GLU A 77 -5.62 -0.39 -8.13
CA GLU A 77 -4.84 -0.42 -6.88
C GLU A 77 -3.33 -0.30 -7.15
N PHE A 78 -2.85 -1.00 -8.18
CA PHE A 78 -1.44 -0.98 -8.56
C PHE A 78 -1.01 0.39 -9.07
N ILE A 79 -1.83 1.01 -9.94
CA ILE A 79 -1.58 2.37 -10.44
C ILE A 79 -1.58 3.36 -9.29
N ASN A 80 -2.61 3.35 -8.43
CA ASN A 80 -2.70 4.26 -7.29
C ASN A 80 -1.49 4.13 -6.34
N LYS A 81 -1.09 2.90 -6.03
CA LYS A 81 0.08 2.66 -5.18
C LYS A 81 1.38 3.12 -5.84
N GLY A 82 1.55 2.88 -7.14
CA GLY A 82 2.72 3.33 -7.88
C GLY A 82 2.80 4.85 -7.98
N LEU A 83 1.68 5.54 -8.25
CA LEU A 83 1.61 7.00 -8.25
C LEU A 83 1.90 7.61 -6.88
N TYR A 84 1.38 7.01 -5.80
CA TYR A 84 1.74 7.41 -4.44
C TYR A 84 3.26 7.31 -4.20
N MET A 85 3.88 6.24 -4.68
CA MET A 85 5.33 6.04 -4.54
C MET A 85 6.12 7.02 -5.41
N TYR A 86 5.66 7.32 -6.62
CA TYR A 86 6.20 8.37 -7.48
C TYR A 86 6.20 9.75 -6.82
N ARG A 87 5.11 10.11 -6.14
CA ARG A 87 4.98 11.39 -5.43
C ARG A 87 5.87 11.49 -4.19
N THR A 88 6.13 10.36 -3.52
CA THR A 88 6.84 10.33 -2.22
C THR A 88 8.31 9.94 -2.31
N LYS A 89 8.74 9.29 -3.40
CA LYS A 89 10.11 8.81 -3.59
C LYS A 89 10.64 9.23 -4.95
N HIS A 90 11.74 9.97 -4.94
CA HIS A 90 12.51 10.32 -6.13
C HIS A 90 13.40 9.15 -6.59
N GLY A 91 13.81 9.15 -7.87
CA GLY A 91 14.67 8.13 -8.47
C GLY A 91 13.91 7.20 -9.42
N LEU A 92 14.01 5.88 -9.23
CA LEU A 92 13.45 4.88 -10.15
C LEU A 92 11.96 5.08 -10.47
N MET A 93 11.19 5.60 -9.50
CA MET A 93 9.75 5.83 -9.66
C MET A 93 9.40 6.87 -10.73
N GLU A 94 10.34 7.72 -11.16
CA GLU A 94 10.10 8.75 -12.17
C GLU A 94 9.64 8.18 -13.52
N LYS A 95 10.06 6.95 -13.81
CA LYS A 95 9.67 6.20 -15.01
C LYS A 95 8.29 5.57 -14.91
N PHE A 96 7.73 5.46 -13.70
CA PHE A 96 6.48 4.73 -13.46
C PHE A 96 5.30 5.25 -14.30
N PRO A 97 5.00 6.57 -14.32
CA PRO A 97 3.86 7.07 -15.08
C PRO A 97 3.97 6.77 -16.58
N GLU A 98 5.15 6.97 -17.15
CA GLU A 98 5.41 6.68 -18.56
C GLU A 98 5.29 5.19 -18.88
N ASP A 99 5.78 4.31 -18.00
CA ASP A 99 5.65 2.86 -18.19
C ASP A 99 4.17 2.42 -18.13
N VAL A 100 3.35 3.06 -17.30
CA VAL A 100 1.88 2.82 -17.31
C VAL A 100 1.27 3.25 -18.65
N ILE A 101 1.65 4.41 -19.19
CA ILE A 101 1.16 4.89 -20.49
C ILE A 101 1.56 3.95 -21.63
N ARG A 102 2.81 3.47 -21.63
CA ARG A 102 3.30 2.49 -22.61
C ARG A 102 2.55 1.16 -22.50
N ALA A 103 2.31 0.70 -21.29
CA ALA A 103 1.52 -0.49 -21.03
C ALA A 103 0.08 -0.35 -21.54
N GLU A 104 -0.60 0.76 -21.26
CA GLU A 104 -1.94 1.05 -21.83
C GLU A 104 -1.91 1.05 -23.35
N THR A 105 -0.90 1.69 -23.94
CA THR A 105 -0.75 1.75 -25.40
C THR A 105 -0.58 0.35 -25.99
N ALA A 106 0.25 -0.49 -25.37
CA ALA A 106 0.53 -1.85 -25.82
C ALA A 106 -0.70 -2.77 -25.76
N VAL A 107 -1.57 -2.59 -24.75
CA VAL A 107 -2.83 -3.35 -24.65
C VAL A 107 -3.99 -2.74 -25.43
N GLY A 108 -3.78 -1.61 -26.13
CA GLY A 108 -4.85 -0.88 -26.81
C GLY A 108 -5.87 -0.24 -25.86
N GLY A 109 -5.43 0.09 -24.64
CA GLY A 109 -6.22 0.66 -23.56
C GLY A 109 -6.28 2.19 -23.56
N ASP A 110 -6.47 2.78 -22.38
CA ASP A 110 -6.65 4.23 -22.23
C ASP A 110 -5.33 4.92 -21.89
N ILE A 111 -4.69 5.51 -22.90
CA ILE A 111 -3.43 6.26 -22.78
C ILE A 111 -3.57 7.44 -21.80
N LYS A 112 -4.79 7.97 -21.63
CA LYS A 112 -5.08 9.09 -20.71
C LYS A 112 -5.54 8.61 -19.34
N ILE A 113 -5.37 7.34 -18.99
CA ILE A 113 -5.80 6.78 -17.70
C ILE A 113 -5.31 7.62 -16.51
N LEU A 114 -4.06 8.10 -16.55
CA LEU A 114 -3.46 8.86 -15.47
C LEU A 114 -4.05 10.27 -15.29
N THR A 115 -4.84 10.76 -16.24
CA THR A 115 -5.54 12.05 -16.15
C THR A 115 -6.90 11.96 -15.47
N ARG A 116 -7.39 10.74 -15.23
CA ARG A 116 -8.68 10.53 -14.57
C ARG A 116 -8.63 10.98 -13.11
N ASP A 117 -9.77 11.46 -12.61
CA ASP A 117 -9.93 11.92 -11.23
C ASP A 117 -9.55 10.85 -10.20
N GLU A 118 -9.80 9.58 -10.51
CA GLU A 118 -9.49 8.42 -9.65
C GLU A 118 -7.99 8.24 -9.36
N PHE A 119 -7.12 8.86 -10.16
CA PHE A 119 -5.66 8.82 -10.00
C PHE A 119 -5.06 10.18 -9.64
N GLN A 120 -5.87 11.24 -9.57
CA GLN A 120 -5.42 12.55 -9.10
C GLN A 120 -5.22 12.55 -7.58
N GLU A 121 -4.39 13.46 -7.08
CA GLU A 121 -4.27 13.66 -5.64
C GLU A 121 -5.57 14.24 -5.09
N GLU A 122 -6.30 13.45 -4.31
CA GLU A 122 -7.31 14.01 -3.43
C GLU A 122 -6.61 14.91 -2.41
N LYS A 123 -6.86 16.22 -2.51
CA LYS A 123 -6.43 17.18 -1.49
C LYS A 123 -7.11 16.80 -0.18
N LYS A 124 -6.38 16.11 0.70
CA LYS A 124 -6.85 15.85 2.07
C LYS A 124 -7.11 17.20 2.72
N GLU A 125 -8.36 17.46 3.06
CA GLU A 125 -8.74 18.65 3.80
C GLU A 125 -7.91 18.71 5.10
N SER A 126 -7.24 19.84 5.32
CA SER A 126 -6.38 20.02 6.47
C SER A 126 -7.25 20.20 7.72
N TYR A 127 -7.28 19.18 8.58
CA TYR A 127 -7.94 19.23 9.89
C TYR A 127 -7.13 19.99 10.94
N ALA A 128 -6.08 20.74 10.55
CA ALA A 128 -5.23 21.49 11.47
C ALA A 128 -6.00 22.53 12.31
N GLY A 129 -7.21 22.92 11.89
CA GLY A 129 -8.09 23.82 12.64
C GLY A 129 -9.22 23.13 13.43
N LEU A 130 -9.35 21.79 13.37
CA LEU A 130 -10.46 21.08 14.02
C LEU A 130 -10.26 20.89 15.53
N PHE A 131 -9.01 20.84 15.97
CA PHE A 131 -8.64 20.85 17.38
C PHE A 131 -8.19 22.28 17.72
N GLY A 132 -9.04 23.01 18.44
CA GLY A 132 -8.88 24.44 18.67
C GLY A 132 -7.47 24.85 19.11
N ASP A 133 -7.01 25.97 18.57
CA ASP A 133 -5.76 26.62 18.95
C ASP A 133 -5.64 26.71 20.49
N PRO A 134 -4.49 26.35 21.09
CA PRO A 134 -4.22 26.57 22.49
C PRO A 134 -3.95 28.06 22.75
N ALA A 135 -4.94 28.93 22.53
CA ALA A 135 -4.77 30.37 22.63
C ALA A 135 -5.86 31.00 23.49
N LYS A 136 -5.78 30.83 24.83
CA LYS A 136 -6.14 31.85 25.83
C LYS A 136 -5.37 31.63 27.15
N ARG A 137 -4.20 32.23 27.30
CA ARG A 137 -3.69 32.67 28.62
C ARG A 137 -3.59 34.20 28.59
N THR A 138 -4.27 34.82 29.54
CA THR A 138 -4.47 36.26 29.72
C THR A 138 -3.17 37.03 30.04
N PRO A 139 -3.09 38.34 29.76
CA PRO A 139 -1.88 39.14 29.95
C PRO A 139 -1.76 39.63 31.39
N GLN A 140 -0.64 39.35 32.07
CA GLN A 140 -0.30 39.99 33.34
C GLN A 140 1.12 40.58 33.31
N SER A 141 1.15 41.90 33.20
CA SER A 141 2.13 42.88 33.71
C SER A 141 3.59 42.46 33.95
N ALA A 142 4.44 42.94 33.04
CA ALA A 142 5.81 43.45 33.19
C ALA A 142 6.54 43.32 34.55
N LYS A 143 7.71 42.64 34.53
CA LYS A 143 8.96 43.14 35.14
C LYS A 143 10.15 42.83 34.23
N ARG A 144 10.91 43.87 33.90
CA ARG A 144 12.15 43.86 33.09
C ARG A 144 13.24 43.02 33.76
N ALA A 145 13.89 42.13 33.00
CA ALA A 145 15.30 41.77 33.21
C ALA A 145 15.95 41.34 31.89
N LYS A 146 17.17 41.83 31.66
CA LYS A 146 17.97 41.74 30.44
C LYS A 146 18.28 40.30 30.01
N GLY A 147 18.51 40.15 28.70
CA GLY A 147 18.68 38.89 28.00
C GLY A 147 19.83 38.00 28.45
N ARG A 148 19.57 36.69 28.32
CA ARG A 148 20.47 35.67 27.79
C ARG A 148 19.60 34.48 27.38
N TYR A 149 19.74 34.04 26.13
CA TYR A 149 19.09 32.85 25.57
C TYR A 149 19.16 31.65 26.52
N PRO A 150 18.05 31.00 26.90
CA PRO A 150 18.05 29.62 27.34
C PRO A 150 17.78 28.71 26.13
N GLN A 151 18.65 27.73 25.95
CA GLN A 151 18.48 26.64 24.99
C GLN A 151 17.10 25.99 25.17
N SER A 152 16.45 25.67 24.06
CA SER A 152 15.29 24.80 24.03
C SER A 152 15.61 23.47 24.74
N PRO A 153 14.75 22.97 25.65
CA PRO A 153 14.92 21.63 26.17
C PRO A 153 14.65 20.64 25.04
N ALA A 154 15.67 19.88 24.67
CA ALA A 154 15.50 18.72 23.80
C ALA A 154 14.45 17.79 24.41
N LEU A 155 13.31 17.63 23.73
CA LEU A 155 12.34 16.59 24.04
C LEU A 155 12.99 15.24 23.72
N ARG A 156 13.63 14.65 24.73
CA ARG A 156 14.05 13.25 24.70
C ARG A 156 12.79 12.39 24.66
N THR A 157 12.57 11.70 23.54
CA THR A 157 11.65 10.56 23.52
C THR A 157 12.22 9.49 24.46
N PRO A 158 11.44 8.95 25.41
CA PRO A 158 11.92 7.86 26.23
C PRO A 158 12.00 6.60 25.38
N ILE A 159 13.21 6.17 25.05
CA ILE A 159 13.49 4.80 24.61
C ILE A 159 13.03 3.88 25.73
N ARG A 160 11.93 3.14 25.50
CA ARG A 160 11.52 2.04 26.38
C ARG A 160 12.57 0.93 26.25
N LYS A 161 13.47 0.85 27.22
CA LYS A 161 14.23 -0.38 27.51
C LYS A 161 13.23 -1.39 28.05
N ILE A 162 13.01 -2.47 27.30
CA ILE A 162 12.26 -3.63 27.75
C ILE A 162 12.98 -4.21 28.97
N LYS A 163 12.32 -4.18 30.13
CA LYS A 163 12.69 -4.97 31.29
C LYS A 163 11.40 -5.60 31.84
N ASP A 164 11.46 -6.92 31.95
CA ASP A 164 10.37 -7.84 32.24
C ASP A 164 9.58 -7.58 33.53
N LYS A 165 8.39 -8.20 33.52
CA LYS A 165 7.45 -8.53 34.60
C LYS A 165 6.38 -7.50 34.91
N THR A 166 5.34 -7.49 34.08
CA THR A 166 4.01 -7.02 34.47
C THR A 166 3.13 -8.22 34.81
N ASN A 167 2.70 -8.32 36.07
CA ASN A 167 1.57 -9.18 36.47
C ASN A 167 0.29 -8.53 35.95
N TYR A 168 -0.32 -9.11 34.93
CA TYR A 168 -1.61 -8.65 34.39
C TYR A 168 -2.73 -9.20 35.27
N LYS A 169 -3.33 -8.33 36.11
CA LYS A 169 -4.62 -8.61 36.75
C LYS A 169 -5.73 -8.16 35.81
N VAL A 170 -6.36 -9.11 35.13
CA VAL A 170 -7.51 -8.86 34.27
C VAL A 170 -8.77 -8.83 35.15
N HIS A 171 -9.49 -7.71 35.14
CA HIS A 171 -10.83 -7.62 35.71
C HIS A 171 -11.84 -7.71 34.57
N ILE A 172 -12.48 -8.86 34.42
CA ILE A 172 -13.56 -9.07 33.45
C ILE A 172 -14.87 -8.69 34.14
N LEU A 173 -15.47 -7.57 33.76
CA LEU A 173 -16.87 -7.29 34.09
C LEU A 173 -17.75 -8.12 33.16
N LEU A 174 -18.40 -9.16 33.69
CA LEU A 174 -19.50 -9.82 33.02
C LEU A 174 -20.71 -8.88 33.02
N GLN A 175 -21.07 -8.36 31.84
CA GLN A 175 -22.39 -7.78 31.62
C GLN A 175 -23.43 -8.90 31.63
N GLY A 176 -24.26 -8.95 32.67
CA GLY A 176 -25.36 -9.91 32.77
C GLY A 176 -26.38 -9.68 31.65
N SER A 177 -26.54 -10.66 30.77
CA SER A 177 -27.64 -10.73 29.82
C SER A 177 -28.91 -11.09 30.57
N LYS A 178 -29.84 -10.13 30.66
CA LYS A 178 -31.23 -10.43 31.03
C LYS A 178 -31.91 -11.05 29.81
N THR A 179 -32.09 -12.36 29.83
CA THR A 179 -33.03 -13.05 28.95
C THR A 179 -34.46 -12.83 29.47
N PRO A 180 -35.39 -12.28 28.66
CA PRO A 180 -36.80 -12.33 29.00
C PRO A 180 -37.34 -13.74 28.70
N ALA A 181 -37.89 -14.40 29.73
CA ALA A 181 -38.56 -15.68 29.61
C ALA A 181 -39.90 -15.52 28.86
N THR A 182 -40.02 -16.17 27.72
CA THR A 182 -41.28 -16.29 26.97
C THR A 182 -42.21 -17.27 27.69
N LEU A 183 -43.31 -16.76 28.21
CA LEU A 183 -44.38 -17.51 28.85
C LEU A 183 -45.38 -17.95 27.77
N VAL A 184 -45.42 -19.23 27.43
CA VAL A 184 -46.54 -19.84 26.69
C VAL A 184 -46.91 -21.18 27.30
N HIS A 185 -47.91 -21.12 28.17
CA HIS A 185 -48.70 -22.24 28.69
C HIS A 185 -50.10 -21.64 28.86
N SER A 186 -51.23 -22.21 28.46
CA SER A 186 -51.60 -23.45 27.77
C SER A 186 -53.11 -23.29 27.53
N LEU A 187 -53.61 -23.65 26.34
CA LEU A 187 -55.05 -23.82 26.14
C LEU A 187 -55.45 -25.26 26.50
N ARG A 188 -56.56 -25.35 27.23
CA ARG A 188 -57.15 -26.51 27.94
C ARG A 188 -57.61 -27.64 27.01
N PRO A 189 -57.92 -28.82 27.58
CA PRO A 189 -59.32 -29.22 27.83
C PRO A 189 -59.47 -29.84 29.24
N ASP A 190 -60.61 -30.01 29.91
CA ASP A 190 -62.06 -29.99 29.63
C ASP A 190 -62.78 -29.16 30.72
#